data_AF-M7SJ03-F1
#
_entry.id   AF-M7SJ03-F1
#
_cell.length_a   1.000
_cell.length_b   1.000
_cell.length_c   1.000
_cell.angle_alpha   90.00
_cell.angle_beta   90.00
_cell.angle_gamma   90.00
#
_symmetry.space_group_name_H-M   'P 1'
#
loop_
_entity.id
_entity.type
_entity.pdbx_description
1 polymer ?
#
loop_
_entity_poly.entity_id
_entity_poly.type
_entity_poly.pdbx_seq_one_letter_code
_entity_poly.pdbx_strand_id
1 'polypeptide(L)'
;MVKRIEKSLQSPDPKCFGDPFWVYARLAADMVDLQDSAVWSIRNIVRKIETERKPLGKPQPDYRHLHDIARHAIHVSESLNVATETMKGILAQHEDFTSQKFSGQFSGQAIDRDASDGIHRQLLFNKDMMSNLRHRSVSNQERLQNEIQLAFNTVAQYDAGMSVRIGHAAQIDGAAMKTVAFVTMTFLPATFLSAVFSMSFFDFEPGSDSWNISSKFWIYWACAIPTTAVTFALWHFWHKISPPPVLE
;
A
#
# COMPACT_ATOMS: atom_id res chain seq x y z
N MET A 1 20.46 -4.67 29.51
CA MET A 1 19.18 -4.54 30.25
C MET A 1 19.26 -5.15 31.63
N VAL A 2 19.38 -6.48 31.77
CA VAL A 2 19.43 -7.18 33.08
C VAL A 2 20.49 -6.62 34.02
N LYS A 3 21.74 -6.44 33.55
CA LYS A 3 22.83 -5.85 34.34
C LYS A 3 22.57 -4.41 34.82
N ARG A 4 21.73 -3.65 34.09
CA ARG A 4 21.37 -2.27 34.47
C ARG A 4 20.37 -2.29 35.62
N ILE A 5 19.32 -3.11 35.50
CA ILE A 5 18.30 -3.32 36.53
C ILE A 5 18.93 -3.90 37.80
N GLU A 6 19.81 -4.88 37.65
CA GLU A 6 20.56 -5.49 38.75
C GLU A 6 21.40 -4.44 39.51
N LYS A 7 22.18 -3.63 38.78
CA LYS A 7 22.96 -2.53 39.38
C LYS A 7 22.06 -1.47 40.05
N SER A 8 20.90 -1.21 39.47
CA SER A 8 19.88 -0.27 39.95
C SER A 8 19.30 -0.68 41.31
N LEU A 9 19.21 -1.98 41.58
CA LEU A 9 18.68 -2.56 42.80
C LEU A 9 19.74 -2.80 43.89
N GLN A 10 21.03 -2.90 43.52
CA GLN A 10 22.13 -3.20 44.45
C GLN A 10 22.59 -1.99 45.30
N SER A 11 22.27 -0.75 44.91
CA SER A 11 22.66 0.46 45.65
C SER A 11 21.47 1.43 45.86
N PRO A 12 20.43 1.03 46.61
CA PRO A 12 19.29 1.89 46.89
C PRO A 12 19.66 3.06 47.81
N ASP A 13 19.00 4.21 47.65
CA ASP A 13 19.12 5.33 48.60
C ASP A 13 18.51 4.90 49.94
N PRO A 14 19.28 4.92 51.05
CA PRO A 14 18.78 4.53 52.37
C PRO A 14 17.54 5.31 52.81
N LYS A 15 17.32 6.51 52.28
CA LYS A 15 16.14 7.35 52.57
C LYS A 15 14.83 6.76 52.05
N CYS A 16 14.88 5.83 51.10
CA CYS A 16 13.70 5.21 50.50
C CYS A 16 13.18 3.99 51.27
N PHE A 17 13.95 3.46 52.24
CA PHE A 17 13.57 2.24 52.96
C PHE A 17 12.36 2.37 53.88
N GLY A 18 11.93 3.61 54.19
CA GLY A 18 10.72 3.87 54.97
C GLY A 18 9.41 3.47 54.29
N ASP A 19 9.45 3.14 52.99
CA ASP A 19 8.29 2.73 52.21
C ASP A 19 8.56 1.46 51.37
N PRO A 20 7.84 0.35 51.56
CA PRO A 20 8.09 -0.90 50.84
C PRO A 20 7.91 -0.81 49.32
N PHE A 21 7.24 0.23 48.80
CA PHE A 21 7.04 0.42 47.36
C PHE A 21 8.25 1.00 46.62
N TRP A 22 9.34 1.32 47.34
CA TRP A 22 10.56 1.89 46.73
C TRP A 22 11.10 1.07 45.56
N VAL A 23 10.99 -0.27 45.62
CA VAL A 23 11.46 -1.19 44.57
C VAL A 23 10.67 -0.97 43.27
N TYR A 24 9.35 -0.81 43.37
CA TYR A 24 8.49 -0.57 42.20
C TYR A 24 8.79 0.78 41.56
N ALA A 25 9.03 1.83 42.36
CA ALA A 25 9.41 3.14 41.84
C ALA A 25 10.71 3.07 41.03
N ARG A 26 11.68 2.29 41.50
CA ARG A 26 12.96 2.10 40.81
C ARG A 26 12.83 1.30 39.52
N LEU A 27 12.11 0.17 39.57
CA LEU A 27 11.85 -0.65 38.40
C LEU A 27 11.02 0.09 37.34
N ALA A 28 10.05 0.90 37.77
CA ALA A 28 9.23 1.71 36.88
C ALA A 28 10.08 2.73 36.11
N ALA A 29 11.07 3.36 36.76
CA ALA A 29 11.99 4.28 36.09
C ALA A 29 12.83 3.57 35.02
N ASP A 30 13.39 2.40 35.33
CA ASP A 30 14.15 1.61 34.35
C ASP A 30 13.25 1.13 33.18
N MET A 31 11.99 0.81 33.46
CA MET A 31 11.01 0.43 32.45
C MET A 31 10.63 1.59 31.54
N VAL A 32 10.47 2.80 32.09
CA VAL A 32 10.23 4.03 31.32
C VAL A 32 11.33 4.25 30.29
N ASP A 33 12.60 4.14 30.67
CA ASP A 33 13.74 4.34 29.77
C ASP A 33 13.76 3.32 28.61
N LEU A 34 13.41 2.07 28.90
CA LEU A 34 13.36 1.01 27.90
C LEU A 34 12.22 1.22 26.91
N GLN A 35 11.04 1.59 27.43
CA GLN A 35 9.88 1.88 26.60
C GLN A 35 10.09 3.15 25.76
N ASP A 36 10.74 4.18 26.32
CA ASP A 36 11.11 5.38 25.56
C ASP A 36 11.99 4.99 24.36
N SER A 37 13.07 4.24 24.59
CA SER A 37 13.95 3.77 23.51
C SER A 37 13.19 2.94 22.45
N ALA A 38 12.25 2.09 22.85
CA ALA A 38 11.46 1.28 21.92
C ALA A 38 10.52 2.15 21.06
N VAL A 39 9.80 3.09 21.68
CA VAL A 39 8.90 4.02 20.99
C VAL A 39 9.67 4.93 20.02
N TRP A 40 10.83 5.42 20.42
CA TRP A 40 11.68 6.23 19.54
C TRP A 40 12.25 5.44 18.37
N SER A 41 12.60 4.17 18.58
CA SER A 41 13.04 3.29 17.49
C SER A 41 11.97 3.16 16.41
N ILE A 42 10.72 2.85 16.80
CA ILE A 42 9.58 2.80 15.87
C ILE A 42 9.38 4.15 15.18
N ARG A 43 9.35 5.25 15.93
CA ARG A 43 9.21 6.61 15.36
C ARG A 43 10.30 6.90 14.33
N ASN A 44 11.53 6.48 14.58
CA ASN A 44 12.66 6.74 13.68
C ASN A 44 12.50 5.99 12.36
N ILE A 45 12.05 4.73 12.42
CA ILE A 45 11.74 3.92 11.24
C ILE A 45 10.57 4.52 10.46
N VAL A 46 9.46 4.85 11.13
CA VAL A 46 8.28 5.48 10.49
C VAL A 46 8.69 6.79 9.81
N ARG A 47 9.48 7.63 10.50
CA ARG A 47 9.96 8.88 9.91
C ARG A 47 10.80 8.65 8.66
N LYS A 48 11.63 7.61 8.63
CA LYS A 48 12.45 7.28 7.47
C LYS A 48 11.56 6.98 6.26
N ILE A 49 10.50 6.21 6.46
CA ILE A 49 9.49 5.87 5.42
C ILE A 49 8.81 7.15 4.92
N GLU A 50 8.29 7.99 5.81
CA GLU A 50 7.62 9.25 5.44
C GLU A 50 8.50 10.19 4.61
N THR A 51 9.81 10.18 4.86
CA THR A 51 10.79 11.04 4.17
C THR A 51 11.37 10.41 2.91
N GLU A 52 11.03 9.16 2.61
CA GLU A 52 11.53 8.48 1.42
C GLU A 52 11.00 9.17 0.16
N ARG A 53 11.91 9.46 -0.78
CA ARG A 53 11.53 10.14 -2.02
C ARG A 53 10.71 9.20 -2.89
N LYS A 54 9.65 9.74 -3.50
CA LYS A 54 8.84 9.00 -4.48
C LYS A 54 9.73 8.56 -5.66
N PRO A 55 9.72 7.26 -6.02
CA PRO A 55 10.52 6.77 -7.13
C PRO A 55 10.03 7.34 -8.47
N LEU A 56 10.95 7.52 -9.41
CA LEU A 56 10.62 7.77 -10.82
C LEU A 56 10.16 6.46 -11.46
N GLY A 57 8.87 6.36 -11.82
CA GLY A 57 8.31 5.18 -12.49
C GLY A 57 7.32 4.40 -11.62
N LYS A 58 7.23 3.08 -11.81
CA LYS A 58 6.31 2.22 -11.05
C LYS A 58 6.72 2.21 -9.57
N PRO A 59 5.82 2.56 -8.63
CA PRO A 59 6.09 2.42 -7.21
C PRO A 59 6.27 0.94 -6.85
N GLN A 60 7.30 0.63 -6.07
CA GLN A 60 7.56 -0.73 -5.56
C GLN A 60 7.81 -0.70 -4.04
N PRO A 61 6.76 -0.54 -3.23
CA PRO A 61 6.88 -0.57 -1.78
C PRO A 61 7.29 -1.96 -1.29
N ASP A 62 8.18 -2.03 -0.30
CA ASP A 62 8.46 -3.28 0.42
C ASP A 62 7.36 -3.54 1.46
N TYR A 63 6.26 -4.15 1.00
CA TYR A 63 5.13 -4.49 1.86
C TYR A 63 5.50 -5.44 3.00
N ARG A 64 6.50 -6.31 2.81
CA ARG A 64 6.94 -7.24 3.85
C ARG A 64 7.58 -6.48 4.99
N HIS A 65 8.49 -5.57 4.66
CA HIS A 65 9.15 -4.70 5.64
C HIS A 65 8.14 -3.79 6.36
N LEU A 66 7.24 -3.13 5.63
CA LEU A 66 6.19 -2.30 6.21
C LEU A 66 5.31 -3.08 7.20
N HIS A 67 4.90 -4.29 6.84
CA HIS A 67 4.10 -5.15 7.70
C HIS A 67 4.88 -5.62 8.95
N ASP A 68 6.17 -5.93 8.82
CA ASP A 68 6.99 -6.34 9.96
C ASP A 68 7.19 -5.18 10.95
N ILE A 69 7.39 -3.95 10.47
CA ILE A 69 7.44 -2.76 11.32
C ILE A 69 6.10 -2.54 12.01
N ALA A 70 4.98 -2.73 11.30
CA ALA A 70 3.65 -2.60 11.88
C ALA A 70 3.42 -3.59 13.03
N ARG A 71 3.86 -4.84 12.86
CA ARG A 71 3.82 -5.85 13.93
C ARG A 71 4.62 -5.39 15.15
N HIS A 72 5.83 -4.89 14.95
CA HIS A 72 6.67 -4.39 16.05
C HIS A 72 6.05 -3.16 16.74
N ALA A 73 5.46 -2.24 15.98
CA ALA A 73 4.75 -1.08 16.54
C ALA A 73 3.56 -1.49 17.42
N ILE A 74 2.79 -2.49 16.97
CA ILE A 74 1.69 -3.06 17.75
C ILE A 74 2.20 -3.66 19.06
N HIS A 75 3.25 -4.49 19.01
CA HIS A 75 3.81 -5.12 20.22
C HIS A 75 4.35 -4.09 21.23
N VAL A 76 4.98 -3.01 20.77
CA VAL A 76 5.44 -1.92 21.64
C VAL A 76 4.25 -1.21 22.29
N SER A 77 3.20 -0.92 21.52
CA SER A 77 1.98 -0.29 22.03
C SER A 77 1.26 -1.17 23.06
N GLU A 78 1.14 -2.47 22.80
CA GLU A 78 0.57 -3.45 23.72
C GLU A 78 1.36 -3.52 25.03
N SER A 79 2.69 -3.64 24.95
CA SER A 79 3.57 -3.68 26.11
C SER A 79 3.45 -2.41 26.96
N LEU A 80 3.36 -1.24 26.34
CA LEU A 80 3.14 0.05 27.02
C LEU A 80 1.76 0.14 27.68
N ASN A 81 0.72 -0.42 27.05
CA ASN A 81 -0.62 -0.46 27.62
C ASN A 81 -0.64 -1.29 28.91
N VAL A 82 -0.06 -2.50 28.86
CA VAL A 82 0.07 -3.38 30.04
C VAL A 82 0.90 -2.71 31.14
N ALA A 83 2.01 -2.06 30.79
CA ALA A 83 2.84 -1.35 31.76
C ALA A 83 2.09 -0.17 32.42
N THR A 84 1.30 0.58 31.64
CA THR A 84 0.49 1.70 32.15
C THR A 84 -0.59 1.22 33.11
N GLU A 85 -1.33 0.16 32.77
CA GLU A 85 -2.36 -0.40 33.66
C GLU A 85 -1.73 -1.00 34.93
N THR A 86 -0.58 -1.67 34.81
CA THR A 86 0.16 -2.18 35.97
C THR A 86 0.57 -1.05 36.91
N MET A 87 1.09 0.06 36.37
CA MET A 87 1.49 1.23 37.16
C MET A 87 0.30 1.91 37.86
N LYS A 88 -0.87 1.96 37.22
CA LYS A 88 -2.11 2.44 37.87
C LYS A 88 -2.48 1.56 39.07
N GLY A 89 -2.38 0.23 38.92
CA GLY A 89 -2.63 -0.71 40.01
C GLY A 89 -1.66 -0.52 41.18
N ILE A 90 -0.36 -0.40 40.90
CA ILE A 90 0.68 -0.15 41.92
C ILE A 90 0.41 1.17 42.65
N LEU A 91 0.05 2.23 41.93
CA LEU A 91 -0.29 3.52 42.53
C LEU A 91 -1.52 3.44 43.44
N ALA A 92 -2.59 2.77 43.02
CA ALA A 92 -3.79 2.60 43.83
C ALA A 92 -3.50 1.83 45.13
N GLN A 93 -2.68 0.77 45.05
CA GLN A 93 -2.25 0.02 46.23
C GLN A 93 -1.35 0.85 47.16
N HIS A 94 -0.48 1.70 46.60
CA HIS A 94 0.36 2.60 47.39
C HIS A 94 -0.46 3.70 48.08
N GLU A 95 -1.50 4.22 47.42
CA GLU A 95 -2.43 5.18 48.01
C GLU A 95 -3.21 4.58 49.18
N ASP A 96 -3.72 3.35 49.02
CA ASP A 96 -4.38 2.60 50.09
C ASP A 96 -3.42 2.36 51.28
N PHE A 97 -2.21 1.86 51.00
CA PHE A 97 -1.16 1.65 52.00
C PHE A 97 -0.84 2.94 52.78
N THR A 98 -0.64 4.05 52.07
CA THR A 98 -0.37 5.38 52.64
C THR A 98 -1.55 5.81 53.53
N SER A 99 -2.77 5.68 53.04
CA SER A 99 -3.98 6.07 53.79
C SER A 99 -4.14 5.27 55.09
N GLN A 100 -3.85 3.97 55.09
CA GLN A 100 -3.92 3.11 56.27
C GLN A 100 -2.77 3.40 57.25
N LYS A 101 -1.54 3.57 56.74
CA LYS A 101 -0.35 3.87 57.55
C LYS A 101 -0.51 5.20 58.32
N PHE A 102 -1.16 6.20 57.71
CA PHE A 102 -1.30 7.55 58.29
C PHE A 102 -2.67 7.86 58.92
N SER A 103 -3.66 6.96 58.85
CA SER A 103 -4.96 7.09 59.55
C SER A 103 -4.98 6.44 60.93
N GLY A 104 -3.98 5.60 61.26
CA GLY A 104 -3.85 4.89 62.54
C GLY A 104 -2.86 5.52 63.54
N GLN A 105 -2.98 5.08 64.80
CA GLN A 105 -2.42 5.57 66.08
C GLN A 105 -0.87 5.55 66.24
N PHE A 106 -0.09 5.78 65.18
CA PHE A 106 1.38 5.79 65.20
C PHE A 106 1.93 7.19 64.84
N SER A 107 1.73 8.16 65.73
CA SER A 107 2.11 9.58 65.53
C SER A 107 3.61 9.90 65.70
N GLY A 108 4.50 8.91 65.60
CA GLY A 108 5.92 9.04 65.94
C GLY A 108 6.92 9.27 64.79
N GLN A 109 6.52 9.16 63.52
CA GLN A 109 7.48 9.07 62.40
C GLN A 109 7.22 10.10 61.29
N ALA A 110 7.65 11.35 61.50
CA ALA A 110 7.68 12.35 60.42
C ALA A 110 8.59 11.93 59.24
N ILE A 111 9.68 11.20 59.53
CA ILE A 111 10.68 10.75 58.55
C ILE A 111 10.09 9.75 57.53
N ASP A 112 9.18 8.87 57.97
CA ASP A 112 8.58 7.86 57.09
C ASP A 112 7.55 8.47 56.12
N ARG A 113 6.91 9.58 56.51
CA ARG A 113 5.95 10.29 55.66
C ARG A 113 6.64 10.95 54.47
N ASP A 114 7.79 11.59 54.69
CA ASP A 114 8.57 12.20 53.62
C ASP A 114 9.07 11.15 52.61
N ALA A 115 9.43 9.95 53.09
CA ALA A 115 9.82 8.83 52.24
C ALA A 115 8.65 8.31 51.40
N SER A 116 7.50 8.03 52.01
CA SER A 116 6.27 7.60 51.30
C SER A 116 5.79 8.63 50.29
N ASP A 117 5.78 9.92 50.64
CA ASP A 117 5.41 11.01 49.71
C ASP A 117 6.42 11.13 48.55
N GLY A 118 7.70 10.88 48.80
CA GLY A 118 8.73 10.78 47.77
C GLY A 118 8.48 9.64 46.79
N ILE A 119 8.21 8.43 47.30
CA ILE A 119 7.91 7.25 46.49
C ILE A 119 6.61 7.44 45.71
N HIS A 120 5.56 7.98 46.32
CA HIS A 120 4.29 8.28 45.65
C HIS A 120 4.51 9.17 44.42
N ARG A 121 5.26 10.26 44.59
CA ARG A 121 5.58 11.20 43.49
C ARG A 121 6.38 10.55 42.38
N GLN A 122 7.34 9.68 42.71
CA GLN A 122 8.11 8.94 41.70
C GLN A 122 7.23 7.96 40.91
N LEU A 123 6.35 7.22 41.59
CA LEU A 123 5.40 6.32 40.94
C LEU A 123 4.44 7.08 40.01
N LEU A 124 3.89 8.21 40.46
CA LEU A 124 3.04 9.09 39.66
C LEU A 124 3.77 9.57 38.41
N PHE A 125 4.98 10.12 38.58
CA PHE A 125 5.80 10.60 37.47
C PHE A 125 6.05 9.50 36.44
N ASN A 126 6.47 8.31 36.87
CA ASN A 126 6.72 7.19 35.97
C ASN A 126 5.45 6.74 35.24
N LYS A 127 4.30 6.67 35.93
CA LYS A 127 3.01 6.31 35.35
C LYS A 127 2.57 7.33 34.28
N ASP A 128 2.73 8.61 34.54
CA ASP A 128 2.36 9.66 33.57
C ASP A 128 3.32 9.67 32.37
N MET A 129 4.62 9.43 32.59
CA MET A 129 5.58 9.25 31.51
C MET A 129 5.24 8.03 30.63
N MET A 130 4.87 6.88 31.22
CA MET A 130 4.39 5.73 30.46
C MET A 130 3.11 6.04 29.66
N SER A 131 2.18 6.80 30.24
CA SER A 131 0.97 7.22 29.52
C SER A 131 1.32 8.10 28.30
N ASN A 132 2.25 9.03 28.46
CA ASN A 132 2.73 9.88 27.35
C ASN A 132 3.40 9.05 26.24
N LEU A 133 4.24 8.08 26.62
CA LEU A 133 4.86 7.15 25.68
C LEU A 133 3.82 6.28 24.95
N ARG A 134 2.77 5.85 25.65
CA ARG A 134 1.64 5.11 25.06
C ARG A 134 0.92 5.94 24.01
N HIS A 135 0.59 7.20 24.32
CA HIS A 135 -0.02 8.11 23.32
C HIS A 135 0.87 8.28 22.08
N ARG A 136 2.17 8.43 22.27
CA ARG A 136 3.14 8.51 21.16
C ARG A 136 3.22 7.21 20.36
N SER A 137 3.17 6.06 21.03
CA SER A 137 3.17 4.75 20.37
C SER A 137 1.95 4.57 19.47
N VAL A 138 0.76 4.93 19.97
CA VAL A 138 -0.48 4.91 19.19
C VAL A 138 -0.38 5.84 17.97
N SER A 139 0.09 7.07 18.16
CA SER A 139 0.29 8.02 17.05
C SER A 139 1.29 7.51 16.01
N ASN A 140 2.38 6.84 16.41
CA ASN A 140 3.31 6.22 15.47
C ASN A 140 2.66 5.08 14.68
N GLN A 141 1.79 4.29 15.32
CA GLN A 141 1.05 3.21 14.65
C GLN A 141 0.08 3.78 13.60
N GLU A 142 -0.68 4.83 13.93
CA GLU A 142 -1.60 5.49 13.00
C GLU A 142 -0.85 6.09 11.80
N ARG A 143 0.30 6.73 12.05
CA ARG A 143 1.17 7.25 10.97
C ARG A 143 1.67 6.15 10.06
N LEU A 144 2.12 5.03 10.62
CA LEU A 144 2.57 3.88 9.83
C LEU A 144 1.43 3.27 9.01
N GLN A 145 0.23 3.16 9.57
CA GLN A 145 -0.95 2.69 8.84
C GLN A 145 -1.31 3.61 7.67
N ASN A 146 -1.21 4.93 7.86
CA ASN A 146 -1.41 5.90 6.80
C ASN A 146 -0.39 5.72 5.66
N GLU A 147 0.90 5.56 5.99
CA GLU A 147 1.95 5.28 4.99
C GLU A 147 1.72 3.96 4.23
N ILE A 148 1.27 2.90 4.92
CA ILE A 148 0.91 1.62 4.28
C ILE A 148 -0.24 1.83 3.30
N GLN A 149 -1.28 2.56 3.70
CA GLN A 149 -2.43 2.84 2.84
C GLN A 149 -2.03 3.69 1.63
N LEU A 150 -1.16 4.70 1.84
CA LEU A 150 -0.61 5.52 0.78
C LEU A 150 0.17 4.68 -0.24
N ALA A 151 0.98 3.73 0.24
CA ALA A 151 1.75 2.82 -0.61
C ALA A 151 0.83 1.99 -1.53
N PHE A 152 -0.21 1.36 -0.97
CA PHE A 152 -1.21 0.61 -1.73
C PHE A 152 -1.93 1.49 -2.76
N ASN A 153 -2.43 2.65 -2.32
CA ASN A 153 -3.17 3.57 -3.18
C ASN A 153 -2.30 4.08 -4.34
N THR A 154 -1.01 4.34 -4.08
CA THR A 154 -0.08 4.84 -5.11
C THR A 154 0.19 3.77 -6.17
N VAL A 155 0.36 2.50 -5.77
CA VAL A 155 0.51 1.38 -6.73
C VAL A 155 -0.78 1.17 -7.52
N ALA A 156 -1.94 1.15 -6.86
CA ALA A 156 -3.23 1.01 -7.51
C ALA A 156 -3.49 2.14 -8.52
N GLN A 157 -3.19 3.39 -8.16
CA GLN A 157 -3.32 4.54 -9.06
C GLN A 157 -2.38 4.43 -10.27
N TYR A 158 -1.14 3.96 -10.08
CA TYR A 158 -0.20 3.74 -11.17
C TYR A 158 -0.70 2.66 -12.13
N ASP A 159 -1.11 1.50 -11.60
CA ASP A 159 -1.58 0.37 -12.41
C ASP A 159 -2.90 0.71 -13.14
N ALA A 160 -3.82 1.45 -12.50
CA ALA A 160 -5.00 1.98 -13.16
C ALA A 160 -4.65 2.93 -14.31
N GLY A 161 -3.72 3.86 -14.10
CA GLY A 161 -3.24 4.76 -15.15
C GLY A 161 -2.56 4.01 -16.30
N MET A 162 -1.82 2.93 -16.01
CA MET A 162 -1.22 2.08 -17.02
C MET A 162 -2.28 1.31 -17.81
N SER A 163 -3.28 0.75 -17.13
CA SER A 163 -4.40 0.04 -17.76
C SER A 163 -5.16 0.94 -18.74
N VAL A 164 -5.44 2.20 -18.37
CA VAL A 164 -6.05 3.19 -19.27
C VAL A 164 -5.19 3.45 -20.50
N ARG A 165 -3.87 3.59 -20.33
CA ARG A 165 -2.95 3.78 -21.46
C ARG A 165 -2.90 2.57 -22.39
N ILE A 166 -2.89 1.36 -21.83
CA ILE A 166 -2.95 0.11 -22.59
C ILE A 166 -4.28 0.03 -23.34
N GLY A 167 -5.41 0.34 -22.70
CA GLY A 167 -6.73 0.36 -23.33
C GLY A 167 -6.81 1.37 -24.48
N HIS A 168 -6.25 2.56 -24.30
CA HIS A 168 -6.18 3.57 -25.36
C HIS A 168 -5.28 3.13 -26.52
N ALA A 169 -4.10 2.55 -26.24
CA ALA A 169 -3.24 1.99 -27.27
C ALA A 169 -3.93 0.86 -28.04
N ALA A 170 -4.60 -0.05 -27.34
CA ALA A 170 -5.40 -1.13 -27.94
C ALA A 170 -6.58 -0.60 -28.77
N GLN A 171 -7.19 0.52 -28.37
CA GLN A 171 -8.25 1.16 -29.15
C GLN A 171 -7.71 1.75 -30.46
N ILE A 172 -6.55 2.41 -30.42
CA ILE A 172 -5.87 2.92 -31.62
C ILE A 172 -5.50 1.75 -32.55
N ASP A 173 -4.89 0.69 -31.99
CA ASP A 173 -4.52 -0.50 -32.76
C ASP A 173 -5.77 -1.18 -33.35
N GLY A 174 -6.87 -1.24 -32.59
CA GLY A 174 -8.15 -1.76 -33.07
C GLY A 174 -8.77 -0.93 -34.19
N ALA A 175 -8.62 0.41 -34.15
CA ALA A 175 -9.04 1.28 -35.24
C ALA A 175 -8.19 1.06 -36.50
N ALA A 176 -6.86 0.97 -36.35
CA ALA A 176 -5.96 0.66 -37.46
C ALA A 176 -6.27 -0.71 -38.09
N MET A 177 -6.53 -1.72 -37.27
CA MET A 177 -6.91 -3.06 -37.73
C MET A 177 -8.22 -3.06 -38.52
N LYS A 178 -9.22 -2.26 -38.10
CA LYS A 178 -10.46 -2.07 -38.86
C LYS A 178 -10.20 -1.42 -40.21
N THR A 179 -9.30 -0.44 -40.30
CA THR A 179 -8.93 0.19 -41.57
C THR A 179 -8.26 -0.81 -42.51
N VAL A 180 -7.31 -1.61 -42.02
CA VAL A 180 -6.65 -2.64 -42.83
C VAL A 180 -7.67 -3.68 -43.32
N ALA A 181 -8.57 -4.13 -42.45
CA ALA A 181 -9.65 -5.06 -42.82
C ALA A 181 -10.58 -4.47 -43.89
N PHE A 182 -10.91 -3.18 -43.81
CA PHE A 182 -11.71 -2.50 -44.82
C PHE A 182 -11.01 -2.45 -46.19
N VAL A 183 -9.71 -2.12 -46.19
CA VAL A 183 -8.89 -2.10 -47.41
C VAL A 183 -8.83 -3.51 -48.03
N THR A 184 -8.56 -4.55 -47.24
CA THR A 184 -8.51 -5.92 -47.75
C THR A 184 -9.86 -6.41 -48.28
N MET A 185 -10.97 -6.12 -47.60
CA MET A 185 -12.32 -6.45 -48.10
C MET A 185 -12.65 -5.77 -49.44
N THR A 186 -12.09 -4.59 -49.69
CA THR A 186 -12.30 -3.85 -50.95
C THR A 186 -11.46 -4.42 -52.09
N PHE A 187 -10.17 -4.65 -51.85
CA PHE A 187 -9.23 -5.02 -52.92
C PHE A 187 -9.17 -6.52 -53.19
N LEU A 188 -9.34 -7.38 -52.18
CA LEU A 188 -9.12 -8.82 -52.32
C LEU A 188 -10.06 -9.49 -53.36
N PRO A 189 -11.38 -9.19 -53.42
CA PRO A 189 -12.27 -9.75 -54.45
C PRO A 189 -11.88 -9.28 -55.86
N ALA A 190 -11.56 -7.99 -56.00
CA ALA A 190 -11.16 -7.40 -57.28
C ALA A 190 -9.83 -7.97 -57.79
N THR A 191 -8.83 -8.09 -56.92
CA THR A 191 -7.52 -8.68 -57.25
C THR A 191 -7.66 -10.16 -57.62
N PHE A 192 -8.48 -10.94 -56.90
CA PHE A 192 -8.75 -12.34 -57.24
C PHE A 192 -9.34 -12.49 -58.63
N LEU A 193 -10.39 -11.72 -58.95
CA LEU A 193 -11.01 -11.76 -60.28
C LEU A 193 -10.09 -11.23 -61.38
N SER A 194 -9.30 -10.20 -61.09
CA SER A 194 -8.27 -9.71 -62.01
C SER A 194 -7.28 -10.82 -62.36
N ALA A 195 -6.76 -11.57 -61.38
CA ALA A 195 -5.86 -12.69 -61.62
C ALA A 195 -6.49 -13.81 -62.47
N VAL A 196 -7.75 -14.18 -62.17
CA VAL A 196 -8.49 -15.21 -62.93
C VAL A 196 -8.71 -14.79 -64.39
N PHE A 197 -9.00 -13.51 -64.64
CA PHE A 197 -9.37 -13.01 -65.95
C PHE A 197 -8.20 -12.39 -66.74
N SER A 198 -7.07 -12.10 -66.10
CA SER A 198 -5.92 -11.39 -66.72
C SER A 198 -5.34 -12.12 -67.91
N MET A 199 -5.37 -13.46 -67.96
CA MET A 199 -4.85 -14.21 -69.11
C MET A 199 -5.84 -14.32 -70.27
N SER A 200 -7.12 -13.99 -70.05
CA SER A 200 -8.19 -14.20 -71.03
C SER A 200 -8.59 -12.94 -71.80
N PHE A 201 -8.17 -11.75 -71.35
CA PHE A 201 -8.60 -10.46 -71.90
C PHE A 201 -7.52 -9.64 -72.61
N PHE A 202 -6.24 -10.00 -72.45
CA PHE A 202 -5.11 -9.34 -73.10
C PHE A 202 -4.50 -10.29 -74.13
N ASP A 203 -4.66 -9.97 -75.42
CA ASP A 203 -4.01 -10.66 -76.53
C ASP A 203 -2.81 -9.82 -76.98
N PHE A 204 -1.61 -10.41 -76.96
CA PHE A 204 -0.39 -9.76 -77.43
C PHE A 204 0.05 -10.41 -78.75
N GLU A 205 -0.07 -9.69 -79.85
CA GLU A 205 0.27 -10.17 -81.18
C GLU A 205 1.69 -9.71 -81.57
N PRO A 206 2.70 -10.60 -81.63
CA PRO A 206 4.08 -10.21 -81.85
C PRO A 206 4.28 -9.74 -83.31
N GLY A 207 4.35 -8.43 -83.51
CA GLY A 207 4.58 -7.81 -84.83
C GLY A 207 3.74 -6.55 -85.10
N SER A 208 2.72 -6.28 -84.29
CA SER A 208 1.99 -5.00 -84.30
C SER A 208 2.32 -4.19 -83.05
N ASP A 209 2.56 -2.89 -83.21
CA ASP A 209 2.91 -1.99 -82.10
C ASP A 209 1.65 -1.57 -81.28
N SER A 210 0.53 -2.31 -81.40
CA SER A 210 -0.77 -1.95 -80.81
C SER A 210 -1.21 -2.94 -79.73
N TRP A 211 -1.36 -2.43 -78.51
CA TRP A 211 -1.98 -3.12 -77.38
C TRP A 211 -3.51 -3.22 -77.60
N ASN A 212 -4.06 -4.42 -77.86
CA ASN A 212 -5.50 -4.63 -78.06
C ASN A 212 -6.17 -5.18 -76.80
N ILE A 213 -7.19 -4.48 -76.30
CA ILE A 213 -8.04 -4.92 -75.18
C ILE A 213 -9.27 -5.65 -75.72
N SER A 214 -9.63 -6.80 -75.14
CA SER A 214 -10.82 -7.55 -75.54
C SER A 214 -12.12 -6.75 -75.31
N SER A 215 -13.04 -6.79 -76.26
CA SER A 215 -14.38 -6.16 -76.15
C SER A 215 -15.22 -6.70 -75.00
N LYS A 216 -14.85 -7.86 -74.44
CA LYS A 216 -15.53 -8.52 -73.31
C LYS A 216 -15.03 -8.06 -71.93
N PHE A 217 -14.14 -7.07 -71.87
CA PHE A 217 -13.61 -6.53 -70.60
C PHE A 217 -14.71 -6.08 -69.62
N TRP A 218 -15.91 -5.72 -70.10
CA TRP A 218 -17.06 -5.38 -69.25
C TRP A 218 -17.49 -6.51 -68.29
N ILE A 219 -17.22 -7.78 -68.64
CA ILE A 219 -17.53 -8.95 -67.80
C ILE A 219 -16.76 -8.90 -66.47
N TYR A 220 -15.55 -8.36 -66.46
CA TYR A 220 -14.78 -8.16 -65.22
C TYR A 220 -15.58 -7.31 -64.22
N TRP A 221 -16.10 -6.16 -64.66
CA TRP A 221 -16.88 -5.26 -63.81
C TRP A 221 -18.21 -5.87 -63.37
N ALA A 222 -18.85 -6.64 -64.26
CA ALA A 222 -20.08 -7.36 -63.95
C ALA A 222 -19.91 -8.43 -62.85
N CYS A 223 -18.71 -9.00 -62.69
CA CYS A 223 -18.40 -9.95 -61.61
C CYS A 223 -17.77 -9.30 -60.37
N ALA A 224 -16.91 -8.29 -60.57
CA ALA A 224 -16.15 -7.65 -59.49
C ALA A 224 -17.01 -6.82 -58.55
N ILE A 225 -17.97 -6.06 -59.08
CA ILE A 225 -18.84 -5.22 -58.25
C ILE A 225 -19.75 -6.09 -57.35
N PRO A 226 -20.47 -7.11 -57.85
CA PRO A 226 -21.33 -7.94 -57.00
C PRO A 226 -20.56 -8.73 -55.94
N THR A 227 -19.40 -9.30 -56.29
CA THR A 227 -18.58 -10.06 -55.33
C THR A 227 -18.08 -9.17 -54.18
N THR A 228 -17.61 -7.96 -54.50
CA THR A 228 -17.22 -6.96 -53.50
C THR A 228 -18.40 -6.53 -52.62
N ALA A 229 -19.58 -6.30 -53.22
CA ALA A 229 -20.80 -5.97 -52.49
C ALA A 229 -21.24 -7.09 -51.53
N VAL A 230 -21.13 -8.36 -51.96
CA VAL A 230 -21.44 -9.53 -51.13
C VAL A 230 -20.48 -9.63 -49.95
N THR A 231 -19.16 -9.43 -50.15
CA THR A 231 -18.19 -9.43 -49.04
C THR A 231 -18.47 -8.33 -48.02
N PHE A 232 -18.85 -7.12 -48.46
CA PHE A 232 -19.24 -6.04 -47.57
C PHE A 232 -20.56 -6.33 -46.83
N ALA A 233 -21.55 -6.90 -47.52
CA ALA A 233 -22.82 -7.28 -46.93
C ALA A 233 -22.61 -8.34 -45.83
N LEU A 234 -21.84 -9.40 -46.10
CA LEU A 234 -21.51 -10.44 -45.13
C LEU A 234 -20.82 -9.86 -43.88
N TRP A 235 -19.85 -8.97 -44.07
CA TRP A 235 -19.19 -8.29 -42.96
C TRP A 235 -20.14 -7.43 -42.13
N HIS A 236 -21.01 -6.66 -42.79
CA HIS A 236 -21.99 -5.81 -42.11
C HIS A 236 -23.02 -6.63 -41.32
N PHE A 237 -23.54 -7.71 -41.91
CA PHE A 237 -24.45 -8.63 -41.22
C PHE A 237 -23.77 -9.32 -40.04
N TRP A 238 -22.51 -9.75 -40.18
CA TRP A 238 -21.74 -10.36 -39.10
C TRP A 238 -21.55 -9.41 -37.91
N HIS A 239 -21.18 -8.16 -38.17
CA HIS A 239 -21.02 -7.14 -37.12
C HIS A 239 -22.34 -6.81 -36.40
N LYS A 240 -23.46 -6.85 -37.11
CA LYS A 240 -24.79 -6.60 -36.53
C LYS A 240 -25.27 -7.77 -35.65
N ILE A 241 -24.92 -9.00 -36.01
CA ILE A 241 -25.31 -10.21 -35.29
C ILE A 241 -24.40 -10.50 -34.09
N SER A 242 -23.11 -10.13 -34.17
CA SER A 242 -22.13 -10.29 -33.10
C SER A 242 -21.79 -8.93 -32.47
N PRO A 243 -22.63 -8.38 -31.58
CA PRO A 243 -22.25 -7.18 -30.84
C PRO A 243 -21.01 -7.49 -29.99
N PRO A 244 -20.02 -6.57 -29.91
CA PRO A 244 -18.89 -6.75 -29.01
C PRO A 244 -19.40 -6.89 -27.57
N PRO A 245 -18.78 -7.74 -26.73
CA PRO A 245 -19.14 -7.81 -25.33
C PRO A 245 -18.97 -6.43 -24.69
N VAL A 246 -20.03 -5.94 -24.04
CA VAL A 246 -19.99 -4.72 -23.25
C VAL A 246 -19.05 -4.99 -22.07
N LEU A 247 -17.89 -4.36 -22.06
CA LEU A 247 -17.02 -4.33 -20.89
C LEU A 247 -17.61 -3.30 -19.93
N GLU A 248 -18.54 -3.75 -19.08
CA GLU A 248 -18.95 -3.04 -17.85
C GLU A 248 -17.87 -3.16 -16.77
#